data_AF-A0A0B8QGD8-F1
#
_entry.id   AF-A0A0B8QGD8-F1
#
_cell.length_a   1.000
_cell.length_b   1.000
_cell.length_c   1.000
_cell.angle_alpha   90.00
_cell.angle_beta   90.00
_cell.angle_gamma   90.00
#
_symmetry.space_group_name_H-M   'P 1'
#
loop_
_entity.id
_entity.type
_entity.pdbx_description
1 polymer ?
#
loop_
_entity_poly.entity_id
_entity_poly.type
_entity_poly.pdbx_seq_one_letter_code
_entity_poly.pdbx_strand_id
1 'polypeptide(L)'
;MVAWSAVANNVYDGLLERDVNLELKPALATSWEVLDDNKRIRFHLREGVTFHNGEKFNADAVKFTFDRLLGEEGKAGPQRSNYTSIGSIEVIDEYTVDFHMATADPVILTKLAGYGAMIVPPKYLARLAQTTLIVILWERVHLK
;
A
#
# COMPACT_ATOMS: atom_id res chain seq x y z
N MET A 1 -22.41 3.10 16.76
CA MET A 1 -21.90 3.83 15.59
C MET A 1 -20.51 3.28 15.33
N VAL A 2 -20.38 2.36 14.37
CA VAL A 2 -19.11 1.65 14.15
C VAL A 2 -18.19 2.61 13.38
N ALA A 3 -17.06 2.96 13.99
CA ALA A 3 -16.05 3.80 13.34
C ALA A 3 -15.54 3.13 12.07
N TRP A 4 -15.36 3.89 11.01
CA TRP A 4 -14.84 3.44 9.71
C TRP A 4 -13.55 2.60 9.81
N SER A 5 -12.75 2.83 10.85
CA SER A 5 -11.54 2.05 11.18
C SER A 5 -11.82 0.58 11.51
N ALA A 6 -12.99 0.24 12.05
CA ALA A 6 -13.30 -1.13 12.45
C ALA A 6 -13.68 -2.04 11.28
N VAL A 7 -14.08 -1.50 10.12
CA VAL A 7 -14.43 -2.34 8.95
C VAL A 7 -13.21 -2.55 8.05
N ALA A 8 -12.34 -1.54 7.88
CA ALA A 8 -11.15 -1.66 7.02
C ALA A 8 -10.10 -2.64 7.59
N ASN A 9 -9.88 -2.62 8.91
CA ASN A 9 -8.93 -3.52 9.59
C ASN A 9 -9.41 -4.99 9.68
N ASN A 10 -10.66 -5.29 9.32
CA ASN A 10 -11.16 -6.66 9.25
C ASN A 10 -10.93 -7.33 7.88
N VAL A 11 -10.50 -6.56 6.87
CA VAL A 11 -10.41 -7.03 5.46
C VAL A 11 -9.06 -6.74 4.83
N TYR A 12 -8.32 -5.74 5.32
CA TYR A 12 -7.02 -5.38 4.78
C TYR A 12 -6.01 -5.07 5.89
N ASP A 13 -4.78 -5.54 5.70
CA ASP A 13 -3.66 -5.28 6.61
C ASP A 13 -2.70 -4.23 6.01
N GLY A 14 -2.12 -3.42 6.90
CA GLY A 14 -1.00 -2.53 6.59
C GLY A 14 0.35 -3.21 6.86
N LEU A 15 1.45 -2.52 6.52
CA LEU A 15 2.80 -2.99 6.86
C LEU A 15 3.03 -3.03 8.38
N LEU A 16 2.50 -2.04 9.08
CA LEU A 16 2.58 -1.88 10.52
C LEU A 16 1.18 -1.70 11.10
N GLU A 17 1.04 -1.92 12.39
CA GLU A 17 -0.18 -1.60 13.13
C GLU A 17 0.16 -0.80 14.39
N ARG A 18 -0.88 -0.24 15.02
CA ARG A 18 -0.77 0.32 16.37
C ARG A 18 -1.58 -0.49 17.34
N ASP A 19 -0.98 -0.82 18.47
CA ASP A 19 -1.70 -1.49 19.54
C ASP A 19 -2.57 -0.52 20.36
N VAL A 20 -3.24 -1.05 21.37
CA VAL A 20 -4.11 -0.27 22.28
C VAL A 20 -3.36 0.81 23.07
N ASN A 21 -2.03 0.71 23.17
CA ASN A 21 -1.17 1.68 23.84
C ASN A 21 -0.58 2.72 22.85
N LEU A 22 -1.03 2.69 21.59
CA LEU A 22 -0.53 3.52 20.48
C LEU A 22 0.92 3.23 20.09
N GLU A 23 1.47 2.09 20.50
CA GLU A 23 2.80 1.66 20.11
C GLU A 23 2.78 1.01 18.72
N LEU A 24 3.84 1.24 17.94
CA LEU A 24 4.03 0.59 16.65
C LEU A 24 4.33 -0.90 16.84
N LYS A 25 3.60 -1.76 16.13
CA LYS A 25 3.83 -3.21 16.10
C LYS A 25 3.97 -3.72 14.66
N PRO A 26 4.70 -4.83 14.45
CA PRO A 26 4.75 -5.54 13.18
C PRO A 26 3.35 -6.03 12.74
N ALA A 27 3.07 -5.96 11.44
CA ALA A 27 1.86 -6.55 10.84
C ALA A 27 2.26 -7.41 9.61
N LEU A 28 2.04 -6.90 8.39
CA LEU A 28 2.55 -7.53 7.17
C LEU A 28 4.08 -7.40 7.04
N ALA A 29 4.68 -6.35 7.59
CA ALA A 29 6.12 -6.30 7.82
C ALA A 29 6.43 -6.87 9.20
N THR A 30 7.38 -7.81 9.27
CA THR A 30 7.83 -8.44 10.51
C THR A 30 8.86 -7.59 11.25
N SER A 31 9.60 -6.76 10.53
CA SER A 31 10.56 -5.79 11.08
C SER A 31 10.86 -4.67 10.07
N TRP A 32 11.50 -3.61 10.54
CA TRP A 32 11.98 -2.52 9.71
C TRP A 32 13.29 -1.93 10.23
N GLU A 33 14.06 -1.33 9.33
CA GLU A 33 15.32 -0.67 9.61
C GLU A 33 15.31 0.74 9.01
N VAL A 34 15.76 1.73 9.77
CA VAL A 34 15.93 3.09 9.27
C VAL A 34 17.41 3.29 8.93
N LEU A 35 17.67 3.60 7.67
CA LEU A 35 18.98 3.60 7.04
C LEU A 35 19.27 4.97 6.43
N ASP A 36 20.54 5.21 6.10
CA ASP A 36 21.02 6.38 5.34
C ASP A 36 20.55 7.73 5.92
N ASP A 37 20.70 7.91 7.23
CA ASP A 37 20.29 9.11 7.97
C ASP A 37 18.79 9.45 7.82
N ASN A 38 17.93 8.43 7.94
CA ASN A 38 16.47 8.50 7.76
C ASN A 38 16.00 8.76 6.33
N LYS A 39 16.86 8.57 5.32
CA LYS A 39 16.48 8.67 3.91
C LYS A 39 15.95 7.37 3.32
N ARG A 40 16.18 6.24 3.99
CA ARG A 40 15.71 4.94 3.54
C ARG A 40 15.12 4.15 4.71
N ILE A 41 14.00 3.48 4.45
CA ILE A 41 13.41 2.54 5.40
C ILE A 41 13.28 1.19 4.71
N ARG A 42 13.97 0.19 5.25
CA ARG A 42 13.88 -1.19 4.78
C ARG A 42 12.82 -1.93 5.58
N PHE A 43 11.90 -2.61 4.91
CA PHE A 43 10.93 -3.51 5.54
C PHE A 43 11.22 -4.96 5.16
N HIS A 44 11.16 -5.84 6.15
CA HIS A 44 11.16 -7.29 5.98
C HIS A 44 9.71 -7.78 6.10
N LEU A 45 9.25 -8.53 5.10
CA LEU A 45 7.85 -8.88 4.92
C LEU A 45 7.56 -10.30 5.41
N ARG A 46 6.33 -10.51 5.87
CA ARG A 46 5.84 -11.82 6.30
C ARG A 46 5.67 -12.75 5.11
N GLU A 47 6.30 -13.92 5.18
CA GLU A 47 6.15 -14.98 4.20
C GLU A 47 4.85 -15.78 4.37
N GLY A 48 4.41 -16.44 3.31
CA GLY A 48 3.26 -17.37 3.34
C GLY A 48 1.89 -16.69 3.44
N VAL A 49 1.83 -15.36 3.40
CA VAL A 49 0.56 -14.61 3.38
C VAL A 49 -0.03 -14.62 1.98
N THR A 50 -1.34 -14.82 1.90
CA THR A 50 -2.10 -14.84 0.65
C THR A 50 -3.29 -13.91 0.76
N PHE A 51 -3.53 -13.10 -0.26
CA PHE A 51 -4.72 -12.27 -0.37
C PHE A 51 -5.98 -13.13 -0.55
N HIS A 52 -7.15 -12.59 -0.25
CA HIS A 52 -8.42 -13.30 -0.44
C HIS A 52 -8.71 -13.76 -1.87
N ASN A 53 -8.05 -13.16 -2.88
CA ASN A 53 -8.16 -13.57 -4.28
C ASN A 53 -7.17 -14.69 -4.68
N GLY A 54 -6.39 -15.22 -3.74
CA GLY A 54 -5.41 -16.29 -3.96
C GLY A 54 -4.02 -15.82 -4.40
N GLU A 55 -3.80 -14.52 -4.60
CA GLU A 55 -2.47 -14.00 -4.89
C GLU A 55 -1.59 -14.00 -3.64
N LYS A 56 -0.28 -14.28 -3.81
CA LYS A 56 0.68 -14.17 -2.71
C LYS A 56 0.93 -12.71 -2.36
N PHE A 57 1.12 -12.44 -1.08
CA PHE A 57 1.68 -11.18 -0.62
C PHE A 57 3.20 -11.23 -0.69
N ASN A 58 3.80 -10.21 -1.30
CA ASN A 58 5.25 -10.05 -1.48
C ASN A 58 5.60 -8.55 -1.65
N ALA A 59 6.88 -8.25 -1.86
CA ALA A 59 7.40 -6.90 -2.06
C ALA A 59 6.78 -6.18 -3.28
N ASP A 60 6.44 -6.90 -4.35
CA ASP A 60 5.78 -6.31 -5.53
C ASP A 60 4.39 -5.76 -5.19
N ALA A 61 3.63 -6.45 -4.33
CA ALA A 61 2.32 -5.97 -3.89
C ALA A 61 2.45 -4.67 -3.07
N VAL A 62 3.50 -4.54 -2.26
CA VAL A 62 3.81 -3.31 -1.53
C VAL A 62 4.14 -2.19 -2.52
N LYS A 63 5.09 -2.42 -3.43
CA LYS A 63 5.48 -1.46 -4.45
C LYS A 63 4.27 -0.99 -5.27
N PHE A 64 3.46 -1.93 -5.77
CA PHE A 64 2.25 -1.63 -6.51
C PHE A 64 1.28 -0.72 -5.74
N THR A 65 1.07 -1.02 -4.45
CA THR A 65 0.17 -0.25 -3.59
C THR A 65 0.60 1.21 -3.50
N PHE A 66 1.88 1.47 -3.22
CA PHE A 66 2.40 2.82 -3.03
C PHE A 66 2.62 3.57 -4.34
N ASP A 67 3.05 2.89 -5.42
CA ASP A 67 3.13 3.49 -6.75
C ASP A 67 1.74 4.01 -7.20
N ARG A 68 0.69 3.22 -6.95
CA ARG A 68 -0.70 3.62 -7.21
C ARG A 68 -1.15 4.79 -6.32
N LEU A 69 -0.86 4.70 -5.03
CA LEU A 69 -1.22 5.72 -4.03
C LEU A 69 -0.57 7.09 -4.33
N LEU A 70 0.66 7.09 -4.83
CA LEU A 70 1.43 8.30 -5.10
C LEU A 70 1.26 8.81 -6.54
N GLY A 71 0.88 7.92 -7.46
CA GLY A 71 0.60 8.20 -8.87
C GLY A 71 -0.73 8.93 -9.11
N GLU A 72 -1.16 8.91 -10.38
CA GLU A 72 -2.35 9.64 -10.84
C GLU A 72 -3.64 9.20 -10.15
N GLU A 73 -3.83 7.89 -9.94
CA GLU A 73 -5.04 7.35 -9.31
C GLU A 73 -5.21 7.86 -7.87
N GLY A 74 -4.10 7.95 -7.13
CA GLY A 74 -4.10 8.46 -5.76
C GLY A 74 -4.50 9.92 -5.63
N LYS A 75 -4.46 10.74 -6.70
CA LYS A 75 -4.86 12.15 -6.65
C LYS A 75 -6.32 12.35 -6.26
N ALA A 76 -7.18 11.37 -6.54
CA ALA A 76 -8.59 11.40 -6.16
C ALA A 76 -8.82 10.97 -4.69
N GLY A 77 -7.83 10.35 -4.05
CA GLY A 77 -7.96 9.77 -2.71
C GLY A 77 -7.47 10.69 -1.59
N PRO A 78 -8.16 10.75 -0.44
CA PRO A 78 -7.78 11.63 0.67
C PRO A 78 -6.48 11.20 1.36
N GLN A 79 -5.98 9.98 1.11
CA GLN A 79 -4.82 9.43 1.80
C GLN A 79 -3.48 9.80 1.17
N ARG A 80 -3.45 10.20 -0.11
CA ARG A 80 -2.20 10.46 -0.83
C ARG A 80 -1.31 11.48 -0.13
N SER A 81 -1.90 12.56 0.40
CA SER A 81 -1.17 13.64 1.09
C SER A 81 -0.39 13.17 2.33
N ASN A 82 -0.77 12.05 2.94
CA ASN A 82 -0.04 11.50 4.08
C ASN A 82 1.33 10.91 3.69
N TYR A 83 1.49 10.47 2.45
CA TYR A 83 2.62 9.63 2.02
C TYR A 83 3.54 10.31 0.98
N THR A 84 3.32 11.59 0.66
CA THR A 84 4.10 12.31 -0.37
C THR A 84 5.58 12.52 -0.02
N SER A 85 5.99 12.24 1.21
CA SER A 85 7.40 12.22 1.64
C SER A 85 8.16 11.02 1.08
N ILE A 86 7.45 9.95 0.69
CA ILE A 86 8.03 8.80 -0.01
C ILE A 86 8.28 9.19 -1.47
N GLY A 87 9.53 9.04 -1.91
CA GLY A 87 9.95 9.30 -3.29
C GLY A 87 9.79 8.08 -4.19
N SER A 88 10.22 6.91 -3.73
CA SER A 88 10.10 5.67 -4.49
C SER A 88 10.10 4.43 -3.59
N ILE A 89 9.56 3.34 -4.12
CA ILE A 89 9.65 2.00 -3.54
C ILE A 89 10.52 1.12 -4.44
N GLU A 90 11.55 0.54 -3.85
CA GLU A 90 12.48 -0.40 -4.49
C GLU A 90 12.27 -1.81 -3.93
N VAL A 91 12.09 -2.78 -4.82
CA VAL A 91 12.01 -4.20 -4.45
C VAL A 91 13.44 -4.74 -4.42
N ILE A 92 13.89 -5.16 -3.24
CA ILE A 92 15.24 -5.72 -3.04
C ILE A 92 15.23 -7.22 -3.32
N ASP A 93 14.21 -7.90 -2.80
CA ASP A 93 13.89 -9.30 -3.09
C ASP A 93 12.39 -9.56 -2.83
N GLU A 94 11.95 -10.83 -2.90
CA GLU A 94 10.52 -11.19 -2.77
C GLU A 94 9.90 -10.72 -1.44
N TYR A 95 10.67 -10.64 -0.35
CA TYR A 95 10.18 -10.28 0.99
C TYR A 95 10.92 -9.10 1.61
N THR A 96 11.68 -8.34 0.82
CA THR A 96 12.40 -7.15 1.27
C THR A 96 12.12 -5.97 0.35
N VAL A 97 11.71 -4.85 0.94
CA VAL A 97 11.37 -3.63 0.21
C VAL A 97 11.96 -2.40 0.88
N ASP A 98 12.53 -1.51 0.06
CA ASP A 98 13.11 -0.25 0.50
C ASP A 98 12.23 0.92 0.09
N PHE A 99 11.89 1.75 1.08
CA PHE A 99 11.18 3.01 0.92
C PHE A 99 12.23 4.12 0.91
N HIS A 100 12.40 4.78 -0.22
CA HIS A 100 13.28 5.93 -0.37
C HIS A 100 12.50 7.21 -0.10
N MET A 101 12.99 8.02 0.83
CA MET A 101 12.34 9.27 1.23
C MET A 101 12.81 10.42 0.34
N ALA A 102 11.87 11.11 -0.30
CA ALA A 102 12.15 12.35 -1.03
C ALA A 102 12.34 13.54 -0.08
N THR A 103 11.65 13.52 1.06
CA THR A 103 11.77 14.53 2.12
C THR A 103 11.76 13.84 3.49
N ALA A 104 12.39 14.47 4.49
CA ALA A 104 12.40 13.96 5.85
C ALA A 104 10.98 13.93 6.43
N ASP A 105 10.58 12.79 7.00
CA ASP A 105 9.28 12.60 7.64
C ASP A 105 9.42 11.72 8.88
N PRO A 106 9.62 12.33 10.07
CA PRO A 106 9.90 11.58 11.29
C PRO A 106 8.70 10.77 11.80
N VAL A 107 7.51 10.97 11.24
CA VAL A 107 6.28 10.26 11.63
C VAL A 107 5.79 9.28 10.56
N ILE A 108 6.61 8.97 9.54
CA ILE A 108 6.19 8.11 8.43
C ILE A 108 5.78 6.69 8.89
N LEU A 109 6.52 6.07 9.81
CA LEU A 109 6.17 4.75 10.37
C LEU A 109 4.81 4.80 11.10
N THR A 110 4.61 5.85 11.89
CA THR A 110 3.36 6.17 12.57
C THR A 110 2.22 6.34 11.57
N LYS A 111 2.49 6.93 10.38
CA LYS A 111 1.48 7.08 9.34
C LYS A 111 1.12 5.75 8.68
N LEU A 112 2.13 4.95 8.33
CA LEU A 112 1.99 3.61 7.75
C LEU A 112 1.17 2.67 8.64
N ALA A 113 1.18 2.89 9.95
CA ALA A 113 0.42 2.10 10.92
C ALA A 113 -1.03 2.54 11.15
N GLY A 114 -1.54 3.61 10.51
CA GLY A 114 -2.85 4.16 10.91
C GLY A 114 -3.65 4.97 9.88
N TYR A 115 -3.08 5.42 8.76
CA TYR A 115 -3.81 6.24 7.78
C TYR A 115 -4.05 5.51 6.45
N GLY A 116 -4.49 4.25 6.51
CA GLY A 116 -5.06 3.58 5.33
C GLY A 116 -4.09 3.26 4.20
N ALA A 117 -2.80 3.06 4.47
CA ALA A 117 -1.86 2.42 3.53
C ALA A 117 -2.07 0.90 3.49
N MET A 118 -3.29 0.49 3.20
CA MET A 118 -3.66 -0.92 3.12
C MET A 118 -3.03 -1.54 1.87
N ILE A 119 -2.36 -2.68 2.04
CA ILE A 119 -1.75 -3.37 0.90
C ILE A 119 -2.83 -4.03 0.06
N VAL A 120 -2.76 -3.84 -1.26
CA VAL A 120 -3.74 -4.36 -2.21
C VAL A 120 -3.11 -5.34 -3.21
N PRO A 121 -3.85 -6.37 -3.64
CA PRO A 121 -3.36 -7.33 -4.63
C PRO A 121 -3.24 -6.69 -6.03
N PRO A 122 -2.10 -6.84 -6.73
CA PRO A 122 -1.88 -6.19 -8.02
C PRO A 122 -2.89 -6.52 -9.12
N LYS A 123 -3.36 -7.78 -9.24
CA LYS A 123 -4.24 -8.17 -10.35
C LYS A 123 -5.69 -7.72 -10.21
N TYR A 124 -6.11 -7.23 -9.03
CA TYR A 124 -7.48 -6.76 -8.84
C TYR A 124 -7.83 -5.58 -9.77
N LEU A 125 -6.89 -4.66 -10.01
CA LEU A 125 -7.10 -3.50 -10.88
C LEU A 125 -6.93 -3.81 -12.37
N ALA A 126 -6.09 -4.78 -12.74
CA ALA A 126 -5.97 -5.21 -14.13
C ALA A 126 -7.32 -5.68 -14.71
N ARG A 127 -8.13 -6.34 -13.88
CA ARG A 127 -9.49 -6.77 -14.27
C ARG A 127 -10.42 -5.57 -14.50
N LEU A 128 -10.42 -4.60 -13.59
CA LEU A 128 -11.30 -3.42 -13.69
C LEU A 128 -10.92 -2.52 -14.86
N ALA A 129 -9.62 -2.33 -15.13
CA ALA A 129 -9.15 -1.60 -16.29
C ALA A 129 -9.60 -2.26 -17.61
N GLN A 130 -9.55 -3.59 -17.69
CA GLN A 130 -10.00 -4.35 -18.84
C GLN A 130 -11.53 -4.27 -19.03
N THR A 131 -12.30 -4.36 -17.94
CA THR A 131 -13.76 -4.21 -17.98
C THR A 131 -14.16 -2.79 -18.41
N THR A 132 -13.54 -1.75 -17.86
CA THR A 132 -13.82 -0.35 -18.24
C THR A 132 -13.46 -0.05 -19.70
N LEU A 133 -12.34 -0.59 -20.20
CA LEU A 133 -11.98 -0.48 -21.62
C LEU A 133 -13.00 -1.17 -22.53
N ILE A 134 -13.49 -2.36 -22.16
CA ILE A 134 -14.53 -3.08 -22.92
C ILE A 134 -15.84 -2.28 -22.95
N VAL A 135 -16.26 -1.69 -21.82
CA VAL A 135 -17.49 -0.88 -21.75
C VAL A 135 -17.37 0.39 -22.59
N ILE A 136 -16.26 1.12 -22.48
CA ILE A 136 -16.01 2.33 -23.29
C ILE A 136 -15.94 2.00 -24.79
N LEU A 137 -15.30 0.89 -25.16
CA LEU A 137 -15.25 0.44 -26.55
C LEU A 137 -16.63 0.00 -27.05
N TRP A 138 -17.43 -0.67 -26.22
CA TRP A 138 -18.78 -1.09 -26.57
C TRP A 138 -19.73 0.10 -26.76
N GLU A 139 -19.71 1.08 -25.85
CA GLU A 139 -20.51 2.33 -25.97
C GLU A 139 -20.11 3.13 -27.22
N ARG A 140 -18.82 3.21 -27.55
CA ARG A 140 -18.35 3.92 -28.76
C ARG A 140 -18.73 3.23 -30.07
N VAL A 141 -18.92 1.92 -30.06
CA VAL A 141 -19.26 1.13 -31.26
C VAL A 141 -20.77 1.04 -31.49
N HIS A 142 -21.59 1.06 -30.44
CA HIS A 142 -23.04 0.81 -30.53
C HIS A 142 -23.92 2.07 -30.34
N LEU A 143 -23.36 3.23 -30.00
CA LEU A 143 -24.07 4.52 -29.95
C LEU A 143 -23.87 5.39 -31.20
N LYS A 144 -23.81 4.79 -32.39
CA LYS A 144 -23.98 5.51 -33.66
C LYS A 144 -25.31 5.18 -34.30
#